data_AF-A0A8T6UXZ1-F1
#
_entry.id   AF-A0A8T6UXZ1-F1
#
_cell.length_a   1.000
_cell.length_b   1.000
_cell.length_c   1.000
_cell.angle_alpha   90.00
_cell.angle_beta   90.00
_cell.angle_gamma   90.00
#
_symmetry.space_group_name_H-M   'P 1'
#
loop_
_entity.id
_entity.type
_entity.pdbx_description
1 polymer ?
#
loop_
_entity_poly.entity_id
_entity_poly.type
_entity_poly.pdbx_seq_one_letter_code
_entity_poly.pdbx_strand_id
1 'polypeptide(L)' 'MIMEDRIQNLRKMYRALRNGEVDPLAVKNEITSFLQEGIGKTDPKILEEVEDMLIDLEFSIEENRCKCHRRCC' A
#
# COMPACT_ATOMS: atom_id res chain seq x y z
N MET A 1 3.12 -9.26 -19.50
CA MET A 1 3.43 -7.82 -19.33
C MET A 1 2.32 -7.01 -18.65
N ILE A 2 1.16 -7.57 -18.24
CA ILE A 2 0.09 -6.78 -17.57
C ILE A 2 0.43 -6.42 -16.11
N MET A 3 1.20 -7.27 -15.42
CA MET A 3 1.49 -7.07 -13.99
C MET A 3 2.65 -6.10 -13.72
N GLU A 4 3.58 -5.95 -14.66
CA GLU A 4 4.65 -4.94 -14.57
C GLU A 4 4.10 -3.51 -14.63
N ASP A 5 3.04 -3.27 -15.40
CA ASP A 5 2.38 -1.97 -15.44
C ASP A 5 1.60 -1.70 -14.14
N ARG A 6 0.91 -2.72 -13.61
CA ARG A 6 0.18 -2.61 -12.33
C ARG A 6 1.12 -2.30 -11.16
N ILE A 7 2.27 -2.95 -11.04
CA ILE A 7 3.23 -2.64 -9.96
C ILE A 7 3.77 -1.21 -10.08
N GLN A 8 4.03 -0.73 -11.30
CA GLN A 8 4.45 0.66 -11.49
C GLN A 8 3.37 1.65 -11.08
N ASN A 9 2.11 1.39 -11.39
CA ASN A 9 0.99 2.22 -10.92
C ASN A 9 0.84 2.18 -9.40
N LEU A 10 0.99 1.00 -8.78
CA LEU A 10 1.01 0.85 -7.32
C LEU A 10 2.09 1.71 -6.65
N ARG A 11 3.33 1.65 -7.16
CA ARG A 11 4.43 2.49 -6.67
C ARG A 11 4.14 3.99 -6.83
N LYS A 12 3.47 4.41 -7.91
CA LYS A 12 3.05 5.80 -8.10
C LYS A 12 1.99 6.21 -7.07
N MET A 13 0.96 5.39 -6.87
CA MET A 13 -0.09 5.63 -5.89
C MET A 13 0.47 5.71 -4.47
N TYR A 14 1.36 4.79 -4.10
CA TYR A 14 2.01 4.79 -2.79
C TYR A 14 2.90 6.03 -2.58
N ARG A 15 3.58 6.53 -3.61
CA ARG A 15 4.29 7.83 -3.53
C ARG A 15 3.34 9.02 -3.37
N ALA A 16 2.27 9.06 -4.16
CA ALA A 16 1.28 10.13 -4.09
C ALA A 16 0.52 10.13 -2.75
N LEU A 17 0.36 8.97 -2.12
CA LEU A 17 -0.14 8.87 -0.75
C LEU A 17 0.77 9.59 0.25
N ARG A 18 2.09 9.46 0.14
CA ARG A 18 3.03 10.19 1.02
C ARG A 18 2.93 11.71 0.86
N ASN A 19 2.47 12.17 -0.30
CA ASN A 19 2.18 13.59 -0.55
C ASN A 19 0.76 14.00 -0.08
N GLY A 20 -0.07 13.06 0.38
CA GLY A 20 -1.46 13.32 0.76
C GLY A 20 -2.42 13.51 -0.42
N GLU A 21 -2.02 13.12 -1.63
CA GLU A 21 -2.81 13.29 -2.86
C GLU A 21 -3.80 12.14 -3.09
N VAL A 22 -3.61 11.00 -2.42
CA VAL A 22 -4.41 9.80 -2.58
C VAL A 22 -4.86 9.29 -1.22
N ASP A 23 -6.04 8.68 -1.20
CA ASP A 23 -6.58 8.08 0.02
C ASP A 23 -5.80 6.80 0.41
N PRO A 24 -5.33 6.68 1.67
CA PRO A 24 -4.60 5.50 2.12
C PRO A 24 -5.40 4.20 2.00
N LEU A 25 -6.72 4.26 2.17
CA LEU A 25 -7.59 3.09 2.03
C LEU A 25 -7.67 2.64 0.57
N ALA A 26 -7.69 3.59 -0.39
CA ALA A 26 -7.65 3.27 -1.81
C ALA A 26 -6.35 2.56 -2.20
N VAL A 27 -5.19 3.05 -1.70
CA VAL A 27 -3.90 2.40 -1.92
C VAL A 27 -3.87 1.00 -1.28
N LYS A 28 -4.39 0.85 -0.06
CA LYS A 28 -4.49 -0.44 0.63
C LYS A 28 -5.29 -1.47 -0.17
N ASN A 29 -6.44 -1.07 -0.69
CA ASN A 29 -7.29 -1.96 -1.48
C ASN A 29 -6.61 -2.42 -2.76
N GLU A 30 -5.92 -1.52 -3.45
CA GLU A 30 -5.18 -1.84 -4.68
C GLU A 30 -4.00 -2.80 -4.40
N ILE A 31 -3.23 -2.55 -3.32
CA ILE A 31 -2.16 -3.44 -2.86
C ILE A 31 -2.72 -4.84 -2.57
N THR A 32 -3.81 -4.91 -1.81
CA THR A 32 -4.44 -6.17 -1.43
C THR A 32 -4.93 -6.96 -2.65
N SER A 33 -5.55 -6.27 -3.63
CA SER A 33 -5.97 -6.89 -4.89
C SER A 33 -4.78 -7.43 -5.67
N PHE A 34 -3.69 -6.65 -5.75
CA PHE A 34 -2.47 -7.08 -6.44
C PHE A 34 -1.84 -8.32 -5.79
N LEU A 35 -1.79 -8.39 -4.46
CA LEU A 35 -1.27 -9.56 -3.76
C LEU A 35 -2.12 -10.81 -4.03
N GLN A 36 -3.46 -10.70 -3.95
CA GLN A 36 -4.35 -11.82 -4.22
C GLN A 36 -4.24 -12.35 -5.65
N GLU A 37 -4.15 -11.45 -6.64
CA GLU A 37 -4.00 -11.84 -8.05
C GLU A 37 -2.56 -12.24 -8.41
N GLY A 38 -1.60 -11.73 -7.65
CA GLY A 38 -0.16 -11.85 -7.83
C GLY A 38 0.41 -13.20 -7.45
N ILE A 39 -0.22 -13.89 -6.51
CA ILE A 39 0.22 -15.21 -6.01
C ILE A 39 0.31 -16.21 -7.18
N GLY A 40 1.53 -16.69 -7.44
CA GLY A 40 1.83 -17.66 -8.50
C GLY A 40 1.93 -17.09 -9.93
N LYS A 41 1.73 -15.78 -10.12
CA LYS A 41 1.81 -15.11 -11.44
C LYS A 41 2.84 -13.99 -11.50
N THR A 42 3.27 -13.48 -10.35
CA THR A 42 4.28 -12.43 -10.20
C THR A 42 5.53 -13.00 -9.53
N ASP A 43 6.68 -12.38 -9.80
CA ASP A 43 7.93 -12.71 -9.15
C ASP A 43 7.80 -12.55 -7.61
N PRO A 44 8.23 -13.54 -6.82
CA PRO A 44 8.11 -13.50 -5.36
C PRO A 44 8.78 -12.27 -4.74
N LYS A 45 9.84 -11.72 -5.35
CA LYS A 45 10.48 -10.50 -4.88
C LYS A 45 9.57 -9.27 -5.00
N ILE A 46 8.74 -9.21 -6.03
CA ILE A 46 7.77 -8.11 -6.21
C ILE A 46 6.63 -8.28 -5.21
N LEU A 47 6.19 -9.52 -4.94
CA LEU A 47 5.17 -9.77 -3.93
C LEU A 47 5.65 -9.34 -2.54
N GLU A 48 6.89 -9.67 -2.18
CA GLU A 48 7.52 -9.23 -0.92
C GLU A 48 7.58 -7.70 -0.83
N GLU A 49 8.00 -7.00 -1.90
CA GLU A 49 8.01 -5.53 -1.92
C GLU A 49 6.60 -4.93 -1.71
N VAL A 50 5.58 -5.52 -2.33
CA VAL A 50 4.19 -5.05 -2.21
C VAL A 50 3.62 -5.33 -0.83
N GLU A 51 3.98 -6.46 -0.23
CA GLU A 51 3.61 -6.79 1.15
C GLU A 51 4.27 -5.82 2.15
N ASP A 52 5.54 -5.46 1.96
CA ASP A 52 6.23 -4.46 2.78
C ASP A 52 5.56 -3.07 2.68
N MET A 53 5.15 -2.65 1.47
CA MET A 53 4.37 -1.42 1.28
C MET A 53 3.02 -1.46 2.00
N LEU A 54 2.36 -2.61 2.08
CA LEU A 54 1.10 -2.77 2.82
C LEU A 54 1.34 -2.59 4.32
N ILE A 55 2.40 -3.20 4.86
CA ILE A 55 2.74 -3.12 6.28
C ILE A 55 3.05 -1.67 6.66
N ASP A 56 3.88 -0.97 5.88
CA ASP A 56 4.19 0.45 6.13
C ASP A 56 2.93 1.33 6.05
N LEU A 57 2.04 1.04 5.10
CA LEU A 57 0.77 1.73 4.95
C LEU A 57 -0.14 1.54 6.17
N GLU A 58 -0.30 0.30 6.63
CA GLU A 58 -1.11 -0.01 7.81
C GLU A 58 -0.54 0.64 9.06
N PHE A 59 0.78 0.62 9.21
CA PHE A 59 1.47 1.30 10.31
C PHE A 59 1.25 2.82 10.25
N SER A 60 1.38 3.42 9.06
CA SER A 60 1.13 4.86 8.85
C SER A 60 -0.32 5.28 9.13
N ILE A 61 -1.29 4.42 8.80
CA ILE A 61 -2.72 4.63 9.10
C ILE A 61 -2.96 4.52 10.61
N GLU A 62 -2.36 3.52 11.27
CA GLU A 62 -2.50 3.29 12.71
C GLU A 62 -1.83 4.41 13.53
N GLU A 63 -0.64 4.86 13.14
CA GLU A 63 0.07 5.95 13.81
C GLU A 63 -0.66 7.31 13.62
N ASN A 64 -1.24 7.56 12.44
CA ASN A 64 -2.11 8.73 12.23
C ASN A 64 -3.45 8.63 12.98
N ARG A 65 -3.97 7.42 13.21
CA ARG A 65 -5.13 7.23 14.11
C ARG A 65 -4.80 7.61 15.56
N CYS A 66 -3.57 7.37 16.01
CA CYS A 66 -3.11 7.81 17.33
C CYS A 66 -2.98 9.34 17.48
N LYS A 67 -2.75 10.09 16.39
CA LYS A 67 -2.78 11.57 16.44
C LYS A 67 -4.19 12.16 16.55
N CYS A 68 -5.22 11.40 16.16
CA CYS A 68 -6.62 11.80 16.28
C CYS A 68 -7.33 11.25 17.53
N HIS A 69 -6.66 10.46 18.38
CA HIS A 69 -7.19 10.12 19.71
C HIS A 69 -6.67 11.11 20.74
N ARG A 70 -7.45 12.20 20.89
CA ARG A 70 -7.40 13.18 21.97
C ARG A 70 -7.74 12.53 23.32
N ARG A 71 -6.94 11.53 23.74
CA ARG A 71 -7.01 10.89 25.06
C ARG A 71 -5.68 10.24 25.51
N CYS A 72 -4.56 10.70 24.97
CA CYS A 72 -3.28 10.73 25.69
C CYS A 72 -2.89 12.21 25.90
N CYS A 73 -3.65 12.89 26.76
CA CYS A 73 -3.20 14.06 27.50
C CYS A 73 -3.33 13.71 28.98
#